data_AF-A0A520HZY7-F1
#
_entry.id   AF-A0A520HZY7-F1
#
_cell.length_a   1.000
_cell.length_b   1.000
_cell.length_c   1.000
_cell.angle_alpha   90.00
_cell.angle_beta   90.00
_cell.angle_gamma   90.00
#
_symmetry.space_group_name_H-M   'P 1'
#
loop_
_entity.id
_entity.type
_entity.pdbx_description
1 polymer ?
#
loop_
_entity_poly.entity_id
_entity_poly.type
_entity_poly.pdbx_seq_one_letter_code
_entity_poly.pdbx_strand_id
1 'polypeptide(L)'
;PAAGPGSRARAMPPVQDWANVHDLGVKGDDETDDTAALQRAVDTHRVLYFPTGRYRVTDTIRLRPDTVLIALHPGLTHLYLADSTPAFMGVGGPKALIESAKGGDAIVSGLGLWTGGVNPRATALLWKAGEASMVNDVKIQGGGGTALTKGSPIGFGDPRARFDGQYPSIWVTDGGGGTFAALWSPNTLASAGFHVSNTSTPGHVYQLSAEHHYRAEIVLDHVANWEFLAPQTEQEVRDGVDAISTEIRHSRNILFANYHGYRVTRSIKPMDAAIKLYESGDIRFRNVHVNAESGFASCDAKGCGTFLRASKYPFENAIKDITGGQEVREREFARLEVPATPAPKAPAPAAVEKLADGFYSIAAGAGALGAGVAG
;
A
#
# COMPACT_ATOMS: atom_id res chain seq x y z
N PRO A 1 -10.35 -6.65 -28.85
CA PRO A 1 -11.03 -5.33 -28.79
C PRO A 1 -10.04 -4.24 -28.35
N ALA A 2 -9.79 -3.25 -29.22
CA ALA A 2 -9.00 -2.08 -28.85
C ALA A 2 -9.71 -1.35 -27.70
N ALA A 3 -8.95 -1.00 -26.66
CA ALA A 3 -9.43 -0.20 -25.55
C ALA A 3 -10.05 1.09 -26.10
N GLY A 4 -11.31 1.38 -25.73
CA GLY A 4 -11.99 2.60 -26.18
C GLY A 4 -11.21 3.85 -25.75
N PRO A 5 -11.42 5.00 -26.42
CA PRO A 5 -10.75 6.24 -26.07
C PRO A 5 -11.12 6.65 -24.64
N GLY A 6 -10.21 6.41 -23.69
CA GLY A 6 -10.40 6.68 -22.26
C GLY A 6 -10.07 5.52 -21.32
N SER A 7 -9.99 4.27 -21.79
CA SER A 7 -9.54 3.16 -20.94
C SER A 7 -8.01 3.20 -20.81
N ARG A 8 -7.52 3.60 -19.64
CA ARG A 8 -6.09 3.56 -19.30
C ARG A 8 -5.60 2.15 -18.97
N ALA A 9 -6.52 1.23 -18.62
CA ALA A 9 -6.23 -0.20 -18.51
C ALA A 9 -5.95 -0.80 -19.90
N ARG A 10 -4.84 -1.55 -20.00
CA ARG A 10 -4.37 -2.15 -21.25
C ARG A 10 -4.98 -3.51 -21.48
N ALA A 11 -5.28 -3.81 -22.74
CA ALA A 11 -5.64 -5.16 -23.14
C ALA A 11 -4.43 -6.09 -22.96
N MET A 12 -4.67 -7.29 -22.44
CA MET A 12 -3.66 -8.34 -22.40
C MET A 12 -3.32 -8.81 -23.82
N PRO A 13 -2.07 -9.25 -24.08
CA PRO A 13 -1.72 -9.88 -25.34
C PRO A 13 -2.62 -11.09 -25.64
N PRO A 14 -2.87 -11.40 -26.92
CA PRO A 14 -3.57 -12.62 -27.32
C PRO A 14 -2.96 -13.88 -26.70
N VAL A 15 -3.80 -14.85 -26.33
CA VAL A 15 -3.36 -16.09 -25.63
C VAL A 15 -2.34 -16.89 -26.44
N GLN A 16 -2.41 -16.85 -27.78
CA GLN A 16 -1.43 -17.55 -28.63
C GLN A 16 0.01 -17.01 -28.48
N ASP A 17 0.19 -15.81 -27.93
CA ASP A 17 1.51 -15.22 -27.70
C ASP A 17 2.11 -15.65 -26.36
N TRP A 18 1.35 -16.34 -25.51
CA TRP A 18 1.74 -16.64 -24.13
C TRP A 18 2.66 -17.86 -24.10
N ALA A 19 3.89 -17.68 -23.64
CA ALA A 19 4.80 -18.79 -23.37
C ALA A 19 4.56 -19.31 -21.95
N ASN A 20 4.20 -20.59 -21.81
CA ASN A 20 4.06 -21.23 -20.51
C ASN A 20 5.43 -21.41 -19.86
N VAL A 21 5.63 -20.87 -18.65
CA VAL A 21 6.92 -20.92 -17.97
C VAL A 21 7.41 -22.34 -17.66
N HIS A 22 6.50 -23.32 -17.51
CA HIS A 22 6.89 -24.71 -17.28
C HIS A 22 7.59 -25.34 -18.48
N ASP A 23 7.17 -24.98 -19.70
CA ASP A 23 7.81 -25.41 -20.94
C ASP A 23 9.22 -24.79 -21.09
N LEU A 24 9.50 -23.72 -20.35
CA LEU A 24 10.78 -23.03 -20.28
C LEU A 24 11.66 -23.49 -19.10
N GLY A 25 11.22 -24.54 -18.37
CA GLY A 25 11.99 -25.16 -17.30
C GLY A 25 11.78 -24.57 -15.91
N VAL A 26 10.86 -23.61 -15.75
CA VAL A 26 10.42 -23.11 -14.43
C VAL A 26 9.49 -24.14 -13.78
N LYS A 27 9.72 -24.49 -12.51
CA LYS A 27 9.01 -25.60 -11.86
C LYS A 27 7.73 -25.19 -11.16
N GLY A 28 7.74 -24.09 -10.40
CA GLY A 28 6.57 -23.65 -9.63
C GLY A 28 6.11 -24.66 -8.56
N ASP A 29 7.02 -25.50 -8.06
CA ASP A 29 6.75 -26.67 -7.21
C ASP A 29 6.90 -26.41 -5.70
N ASP A 30 7.07 -25.15 -5.29
CA ASP A 30 7.33 -24.71 -3.91
C ASP A 30 8.66 -25.19 -3.28
N GLU A 31 9.56 -25.78 -4.08
CA GLU A 31 10.83 -26.33 -3.60
C GLU A 31 12.03 -25.87 -4.42
N THR A 32 11.93 -25.99 -5.75
CA THR A 32 12.99 -25.67 -6.70
C THR A 32 13.29 -24.18 -6.70
N ASP A 33 14.58 -23.82 -6.69
CA ASP A 33 15.01 -22.45 -6.97
C ASP A 33 14.85 -22.15 -8.47
N ASP A 34 13.77 -21.45 -8.80
CA ASP A 34 13.40 -21.10 -10.17
C ASP A 34 14.12 -19.86 -10.71
N THR A 35 14.99 -19.21 -9.93
CA THR A 35 15.58 -17.90 -10.27
C THR A 35 16.22 -17.88 -11.65
N ALA A 36 17.12 -18.83 -11.93
CA ALA A 36 17.86 -18.86 -13.18
C ALA A 36 16.97 -19.24 -14.38
N ALA A 37 16.02 -20.16 -14.19
CA ALA A 37 15.10 -20.57 -15.25
C ALA A 37 14.13 -19.43 -15.58
N LEU A 38 13.57 -18.79 -14.55
CA LEU A 38 12.63 -17.69 -14.71
C LEU A 38 13.29 -16.45 -15.29
N GLN A 39 14.50 -16.09 -14.86
CA GLN A 39 15.22 -14.97 -15.47
C GLN A 39 15.50 -15.25 -16.95
N ARG A 40 15.95 -16.46 -17.33
CA ARG A 40 16.13 -16.82 -18.75
C ARG A 40 14.81 -16.74 -19.54
N ALA A 41 13.69 -17.18 -18.96
CA ALA A 41 12.38 -17.05 -19.57
C ALA A 41 12.05 -15.57 -19.82
N VAL A 42 12.28 -14.72 -18.82
CA VAL A 42 12.10 -13.26 -18.93
C VAL A 42 13.02 -12.65 -19.97
N ASP A 43 14.25 -13.14 -20.14
CA ASP A 43 15.22 -12.62 -21.11
C ASP A 43 14.89 -13.03 -22.55
N THR A 44 14.24 -14.18 -22.75
CA THR A 44 14.01 -14.77 -24.08
C THR A 44 12.59 -14.64 -24.61
N HIS A 45 11.60 -14.43 -23.74
CA HIS A 45 10.19 -14.35 -24.13
C HIS A 45 9.54 -13.06 -23.64
N ARG A 46 8.71 -12.46 -24.49
CA ARG A 46 7.96 -11.25 -24.16
C ARG A 46 6.83 -11.52 -23.18
N VAL A 47 5.99 -12.50 -23.48
CA VAL A 47 4.76 -12.79 -22.73
C VAL A 47 4.91 -14.14 -22.04
N LEU A 48 4.89 -14.12 -20.72
CA LEU A 48 5.07 -15.29 -19.87
C LEU A 48 3.79 -15.59 -19.10
N TYR A 49 3.26 -16.79 -19.28
CA TYR A 49 2.14 -17.31 -18.52
C TYR A 49 2.63 -18.22 -17.39
N PHE A 50 2.14 -17.96 -16.18
CA PHE A 50 2.40 -18.73 -14.97
C PHE A 50 1.14 -19.55 -14.64
N PRO A 51 1.17 -20.87 -14.83
CA PRO A 51 0.19 -21.76 -14.22
C PRO A 51 0.18 -21.64 -12.69
N THR A 52 -0.94 -22.06 -12.08
CA THR A 52 -1.05 -22.17 -10.62
C THR A 52 0.14 -22.92 -10.03
N GLY A 53 0.79 -22.31 -9.03
CA GLY A 53 2.02 -22.85 -8.47
C GLY A 53 2.72 -21.84 -7.56
N ARG A 54 3.81 -22.29 -6.94
CA ARG A 54 4.64 -21.46 -6.06
C ARG A 54 6.07 -21.48 -6.57
N TYR A 55 6.50 -20.33 -7.06
CA TYR A 55 7.75 -20.12 -7.74
C TYR A 55 8.74 -19.50 -6.75
N ARG A 56 9.61 -20.33 -6.20
CA ARG A 56 10.63 -19.88 -5.25
C ARG A 56 11.79 -19.25 -6.02
N VAL A 57 12.22 -18.07 -5.60
CA VAL A 57 13.42 -17.42 -6.11
C VAL A 57 14.35 -16.99 -4.97
N THR A 58 15.61 -16.76 -5.30
CA THR A 58 16.68 -16.38 -4.37
C THR A 58 17.37 -15.08 -4.75
N ASP A 59 17.02 -14.49 -5.91
CA ASP A 59 17.45 -13.17 -6.36
C ASP A 59 16.31 -12.44 -7.11
N THR A 60 16.53 -11.16 -7.43
CA THR A 60 15.62 -10.29 -8.18
C THR A 60 15.36 -10.83 -9.58
N ILE A 61 14.08 -10.94 -9.96
CA ILE A 61 13.64 -11.15 -11.34
C ILE A 61 13.52 -9.79 -12.03
N ARG A 62 14.40 -9.54 -13.00
CA ARG A 62 14.47 -8.27 -13.74
C ARG A 62 13.71 -8.35 -15.03
N LEU A 63 12.75 -7.45 -15.21
CA LEU A 63 11.93 -7.39 -16.42
C LEU A 63 12.64 -6.59 -17.52
N ARG A 64 12.41 -6.97 -18.78
CA ARG A 64 12.71 -6.12 -19.93
C ARG A 64 11.68 -4.99 -20.02
N PRO A 65 11.95 -3.92 -20.81
CA PRO A 65 11.00 -2.81 -20.98
C PRO A 65 9.60 -3.22 -21.42
N ASP A 66 9.46 -4.35 -22.11
CA ASP A 66 8.21 -4.82 -22.72
C ASP A 66 7.70 -6.16 -22.16
N THR A 67 8.29 -6.65 -21.07
CA THR A 67 7.90 -7.93 -20.46
C THR A 67 6.45 -7.91 -19.99
N VAL A 68 5.73 -8.99 -20.27
CA VAL A 68 4.37 -9.24 -19.79
C VAL A 68 4.36 -10.51 -18.96
N LEU A 69 4.11 -10.40 -17.66
CA LEU A 69 3.90 -11.54 -16.76
C LEU A 69 2.40 -11.72 -16.50
N ILE A 70 1.89 -12.93 -16.71
CA ILE A 70 0.46 -13.26 -16.61
C ILE A 70 0.28 -14.47 -15.71
N ALA A 71 -0.43 -14.28 -14.62
CA ALA A 71 -1.08 -15.35 -13.87
C ALA A 71 -2.59 -15.07 -13.82
N LEU A 72 -3.37 -16.05 -13.38
CA LEU A 72 -4.84 -15.95 -13.39
C LEU A 72 -5.45 -15.92 -11.99
N HIS A 73 -4.64 -15.99 -10.94
CA HIS A 73 -5.14 -15.98 -9.57
C HIS A 73 -4.02 -15.62 -8.56
N PRO A 74 -4.00 -14.41 -8.00
CA PRO A 74 -2.89 -13.96 -7.14
C PRO A 74 -2.85 -14.66 -5.77
N GLY A 75 -3.91 -15.36 -5.38
CA GLY A 75 -3.92 -16.23 -4.19
C GLY A 75 -3.44 -17.67 -4.42
N LEU A 76 -3.30 -18.11 -5.67
CA LEU A 76 -2.91 -19.50 -6.01
C LEU A 76 -1.59 -19.54 -6.80
N THR A 77 -1.17 -18.42 -7.39
CA THR A 77 0.06 -18.31 -8.17
C THR A 77 0.99 -17.31 -7.50
N HIS A 78 2.08 -17.80 -6.90
CA HIS A 78 2.97 -16.98 -6.09
C HIS A 78 4.40 -16.98 -6.59
N LEU A 79 4.99 -15.80 -6.78
CA LEU A 79 6.43 -15.64 -6.81
C LEU A 79 6.91 -15.26 -5.41
N TYR A 80 7.91 -15.95 -4.86
CA TYR A 80 8.29 -15.72 -3.47
C TYR A 80 9.75 -15.93 -3.10
N LEU A 81 10.14 -15.30 -1.99
CA LEU A 81 11.40 -15.51 -1.28
C LEU A 81 11.19 -16.38 -0.05
N ALA A 82 12.09 -17.33 0.18
CA ALA A 82 12.18 -17.99 1.48
C ALA A 82 12.72 -17.03 2.54
N ASP A 83 12.44 -17.29 3.81
CA ASP A 83 13.07 -16.56 4.91
C ASP A 83 14.59 -16.71 4.89
N SER A 84 15.29 -15.66 5.32
CA SER A 84 16.76 -15.63 5.37
C SER A 84 17.42 -15.84 4.00
N THR A 85 16.77 -15.40 2.92
CA THR A 85 17.35 -15.49 1.56
C THR A 85 18.60 -14.60 1.50
N PRO A 86 19.81 -15.17 1.29
CA PRO A 86 21.07 -14.45 1.51
C PRO A 86 21.19 -13.10 0.79
N ALA A 87 20.68 -13.00 -0.44
CA ALA A 87 20.76 -11.78 -1.24
C ALA A 87 19.91 -10.61 -0.68
N PHE A 88 18.93 -10.91 0.18
CA PHE A 88 18.01 -9.93 0.79
C PHE A 88 18.28 -9.67 2.28
N MET A 89 19.35 -10.28 2.81
CA MET A 89 19.79 -10.08 4.20
C MET A 89 20.76 -8.91 4.35
N GLY A 90 21.01 -8.53 5.60
CA GLY A 90 21.98 -7.49 5.97
C GLY A 90 21.43 -6.07 5.92
N VAL A 91 22.31 -5.11 6.15
CA VAL A 91 22.01 -3.67 6.08
C VAL A 91 22.22 -3.19 4.64
N GLY A 92 21.28 -2.41 4.12
CA GLY A 92 21.42 -1.79 2.81
C GLY A 92 20.11 -1.30 2.25
N GLY A 93 20.19 -0.70 1.06
CA GLY A 93 19.03 -0.23 0.29
C GLY A 93 18.08 -1.37 -0.13
N PRO A 94 16.91 -0.99 -0.68
CA PRO A 94 15.91 -1.93 -1.16
C PRO A 94 16.49 -2.87 -2.21
N LYS A 95 16.02 -4.11 -2.20
CA LYS A 95 16.26 -5.12 -3.23
C LYS A 95 14.91 -5.73 -3.59
N ALA A 96 14.58 -5.67 -4.87
CA ALA A 96 13.26 -6.07 -5.34
C ALA A 96 13.16 -7.59 -5.50
N LEU A 97 11.97 -8.15 -5.26
CA LEU A 97 11.61 -9.47 -5.77
C LEU A 97 11.39 -9.40 -7.29
N ILE A 98 10.53 -8.47 -7.75
CA ILE A 98 10.40 -8.11 -9.16
C ILE A 98 10.86 -6.67 -9.36
N GLU A 99 11.74 -6.44 -10.34
CA GLU A 99 12.21 -5.11 -10.74
C GLU A 99 11.88 -4.86 -12.21
N SER A 100 11.12 -3.81 -12.52
CA SER A 100 10.92 -3.42 -13.91
C SER A 100 12.08 -2.59 -14.46
N ALA A 101 12.27 -2.67 -15.79
CA ALA A 101 13.16 -1.75 -16.49
C ALA A 101 12.68 -0.30 -16.33
N LYS A 102 13.61 0.64 -16.49
CA LYS A 102 13.28 2.07 -16.54
C LYS A 102 12.58 2.39 -17.86
N GLY A 103 11.42 3.04 -17.79
CA GLY A 103 10.58 3.27 -18.97
C GLY A 103 9.98 1.97 -19.52
N GLY A 104 9.52 2.01 -20.77
CA GLY A 104 8.84 0.87 -21.37
C GLY A 104 7.40 0.69 -20.88
N ASP A 105 6.81 -0.44 -21.24
CA ASP A 105 5.38 -0.73 -21.15
C ASP A 105 5.14 -2.14 -20.56
N ALA A 106 5.96 -2.55 -19.59
CA ALA A 106 5.82 -3.84 -18.93
C ALA A 106 4.42 -4.03 -18.30
N ILE A 107 3.95 -5.28 -18.27
CA ILE A 107 2.68 -5.66 -17.64
C ILE A 107 2.95 -6.76 -16.61
N VAL A 108 2.41 -6.62 -15.39
CA VAL A 108 2.34 -7.71 -14.41
C VAL A 108 0.89 -7.90 -14.00
N SER A 109 0.32 -9.08 -14.23
CA SER A 109 -1.09 -9.35 -13.95
C SER A 109 -1.32 -10.66 -13.18
N GLY A 110 -2.22 -10.63 -12.20
CA GLY A 110 -2.79 -11.83 -11.54
C GLY A 110 -1.83 -12.60 -10.62
N LEU A 111 -0.68 -12.00 -10.28
CA LEU A 111 0.40 -12.62 -9.50
C LEU A 111 0.31 -12.24 -8.02
N GLY A 112 0.51 -13.23 -7.14
CA GLY A 112 0.79 -12.98 -5.74
C GLY A 112 2.29 -12.89 -5.48
N LEU A 113 2.72 -11.93 -4.67
CA LEU A 113 4.12 -11.69 -4.34
C LEU A 113 4.35 -11.85 -2.85
N TRP A 114 5.37 -12.62 -2.46
CA TRP A 114 5.73 -12.82 -1.05
C TRP A 114 7.23 -12.66 -0.82
N THR A 115 7.61 -11.77 0.09
CA THR A 115 9.01 -11.40 0.34
C THR A 115 9.65 -12.14 1.51
N GLY A 116 8.98 -13.13 2.10
CA GLY A 116 9.41 -13.75 3.36
C GLY A 116 9.08 -12.85 4.57
N GLY A 117 9.20 -13.39 5.78
CA GLY A 117 8.97 -12.70 7.04
C GLY A 117 10.18 -11.90 7.56
N VAL A 118 11.40 -12.29 7.19
CA VAL A 118 12.66 -11.76 7.78
C VAL A 118 13.72 -11.35 6.75
N ASN A 119 13.31 -10.95 5.55
CA ASN A 119 14.24 -10.48 4.52
C ASN A 119 14.28 -8.93 4.53
N PRO A 120 15.17 -8.29 5.31
CA PRO A 120 15.03 -6.88 5.65
C PRO A 120 15.21 -5.91 4.48
N ARG A 121 15.87 -6.35 3.41
CA ARG A 121 16.09 -5.52 2.23
C ARG A 121 14.97 -5.66 1.20
N ALA A 122 14.01 -6.55 1.42
CA ALA A 122 13.02 -6.87 0.40
C ALA A 122 12.03 -5.72 0.16
N THR A 123 11.70 -5.51 -1.11
CA THR A 123 10.49 -4.84 -1.61
C THR A 123 9.87 -5.78 -2.64
N ALA A 124 8.55 -5.98 -2.63
CA ALA A 124 7.93 -7.01 -3.46
C ALA A 124 7.94 -6.60 -4.94
N LEU A 125 7.64 -5.33 -5.22
CA LEU A 125 7.64 -4.78 -6.57
C LEU A 125 8.36 -3.43 -6.59
N LEU A 126 9.49 -3.36 -7.29
CA LEU A 126 10.17 -2.10 -7.61
C LEU A 126 9.86 -1.72 -9.06
N TRP A 127 9.08 -0.66 -9.23
CA TRP A 127 8.52 -0.27 -10.51
C TRP A 127 9.13 1.03 -11.04
N LYS A 128 9.78 0.94 -12.20
CA LYS A 128 10.39 2.07 -12.91
C LYS A 128 9.86 2.21 -14.34
N ALA A 129 8.86 1.41 -14.70
CA ALA A 129 8.33 1.38 -16.05
C ALA A 129 7.49 2.63 -16.37
N GLY A 130 7.33 2.92 -17.67
CA GLY A 130 6.76 4.19 -18.13
C GLY A 130 5.24 4.27 -18.03
N GLU A 131 4.69 5.38 -18.52
CA GLU A 131 3.25 5.69 -18.49
C GLU A 131 2.38 4.62 -19.19
N ALA A 132 2.91 3.91 -20.18
CA ALA A 132 2.18 2.85 -20.86
C ALA A 132 2.22 1.49 -20.12
N SER A 133 2.85 1.40 -18.96
CA SER A 133 2.99 0.15 -18.21
C SER A 133 1.76 -0.17 -17.35
N MET A 134 1.60 -1.41 -16.90
CA MET A 134 0.44 -1.83 -16.10
C MET A 134 0.79 -2.86 -15.02
N VAL A 135 0.23 -2.69 -13.82
CA VAL A 135 0.19 -3.69 -12.75
C VAL A 135 -1.28 -3.92 -12.41
N ASN A 136 -1.78 -5.14 -12.56
CA ASN A 136 -3.20 -5.44 -12.41
C ASN A 136 -3.44 -6.72 -11.62
N ASP A 137 -4.41 -6.74 -10.71
CA ASP A 137 -4.77 -7.97 -9.95
C ASP A 137 -3.55 -8.61 -9.26
N VAL A 138 -2.67 -7.77 -8.71
CA VAL A 138 -1.48 -8.22 -7.98
C VAL A 138 -1.75 -8.11 -6.49
N LYS A 139 -1.40 -9.17 -5.76
CA LYS A 139 -1.51 -9.23 -4.30
C LYS A 139 -0.15 -9.31 -3.65
N ILE A 140 0.14 -8.41 -2.71
CA ILE A 140 1.30 -8.56 -1.82
C ILE A 140 0.86 -9.36 -0.60
N GLN A 141 1.53 -10.47 -0.35
CA GLN A 141 1.24 -11.34 0.78
C GLN A 141 1.99 -10.86 2.04
N GLY A 142 1.51 -11.21 3.23
CA GLY A 142 2.21 -10.92 4.50
C GLY A 142 1.33 -10.71 5.72
N GLY A 143 0.08 -10.29 5.52
CA GLY A 143 -0.90 -9.97 6.55
C GLY A 143 -2.16 -10.84 6.48
N GLY A 144 -3.27 -10.34 7.04
CA GLY A 144 -4.57 -11.00 7.05
C GLY A 144 -5.00 -11.45 5.63
N GLY A 145 -5.52 -12.67 5.52
CA GLY A 145 -5.96 -13.23 4.23
C GLY A 145 -4.84 -13.75 3.33
N THR A 146 -3.60 -13.86 3.81
CA THR A 146 -2.49 -14.51 3.10
C THR A 146 -2.63 -16.03 3.07
N ALA A 147 -2.36 -16.67 1.94
CA ALA A 147 -2.34 -18.13 1.84
C ALA A 147 -1.13 -18.73 2.59
N LEU A 148 -1.39 -19.58 3.58
CA LEU A 148 -0.37 -20.24 4.40
C LEU A 148 0.11 -21.54 3.75
N THR A 149 1.43 -21.67 3.56
CA THR A 149 2.16 -22.80 2.98
C THR A 149 3.59 -22.83 3.56
N LYS A 150 4.44 -23.78 3.13
CA LYS A 150 5.83 -23.90 3.59
C LYS A 150 6.63 -22.65 3.16
N GLY A 151 7.02 -21.80 4.12
CA GLY A 151 7.69 -20.52 3.85
C GLY A 151 6.77 -19.29 3.76
N SER A 152 5.46 -19.44 4.00
CA SER A 152 4.48 -18.35 4.21
C SER A 152 4.73 -17.58 5.52
N PRO A 153 3.94 -16.52 5.86
CA PRO A 153 4.28 -15.59 6.93
C PRO A 153 4.73 -16.25 8.21
N ILE A 154 5.87 -15.76 8.70
CA ILE A 154 6.21 -15.87 10.11
C ILE A 154 5.00 -15.34 10.87
N GLY A 155 4.31 -16.23 11.59
CA GLY A 155 3.11 -15.85 12.32
C GLY A 155 3.42 -14.72 13.30
N PHE A 156 2.45 -13.85 13.58
CA PHE A 156 2.64 -12.69 14.44
C PHE A 156 3.20 -12.99 15.85
N GLY A 157 3.01 -14.22 16.35
CA GLY A 157 3.56 -14.68 17.64
C GLY A 157 4.97 -15.29 17.55
N ASP A 158 5.54 -15.43 16.36
CA ASP A 158 6.90 -15.92 16.20
C ASP A 158 7.87 -14.76 16.46
N PRO A 159 8.83 -14.93 17.40
CA PRO A 159 9.75 -13.88 17.81
C PRO A 159 10.69 -13.40 16.70
N ARG A 160 10.75 -14.11 15.57
CA ARG A 160 11.51 -13.70 14.39
C ARG A 160 10.77 -12.66 13.56
N ALA A 161 9.45 -12.49 13.71
CA ALA A 161 8.69 -11.52 12.93
C ALA A 161 9.29 -10.11 13.12
N ARG A 162 9.64 -9.45 12.01
CA ARG A 162 10.17 -8.09 12.03
C ARG A 162 9.15 -7.16 11.39
N PHE A 163 8.24 -6.64 12.19
CA PHE A 163 7.38 -5.54 11.75
C PHE A 163 8.26 -4.34 11.43
N ASP A 164 7.90 -3.60 10.38
CA ASP A 164 8.76 -2.55 9.82
C ASP A 164 10.17 -3.04 9.43
N GLY A 165 10.29 -4.34 9.19
CA GLY A 165 11.55 -4.98 8.87
C GLY A 165 11.92 -4.82 7.40
N GLN A 166 10.96 -4.53 6.53
CA GLN A 166 11.11 -4.52 5.07
C GLN A 166 10.81 -3.14 4.48
N TYR A 167 11.34 -2.91 3.27
CA TYR A 167 11.00 -1.73 2.46
C TYR A 167 9.54 -1.79 1.99
N PRO A 168 9.00 -0.71 1.39
CA PRO A 168 7.61 -0.70 0.94
C PRO A 168 7.25 -1.91 0.09
N SER A 169 6.03 -2.43 0.26
CA SER A 169 5.51 -3.57 -0.48
C SER A 169 5.58 -3.33 -1.99
N ILE A 170 5.02 -2.21 -2.45
CA ILE A 170 5.15 -1.71 -3.82
C ILE A 170 5.86 -0.37 -3.77
N TRP A 171 6.94 -0.24 -4.53
CA TRP A 171 7.68 1.00 -4.66
C TRP A 171 7.81 1.41 -6.13
N VAL A 172 7.10 2.48 -6.52
CA VAL A 172 7.25 3.13 -7.83
C VAL A 172 8.25 4.27 -7.70
N THR A 173 9.32 4.27 -8.52
CA THR A 173 10.34 5.31 -8.42
C THR A 173 11.11 5.54 -9.71
N ASP A 174 12.08 6.45 -9.69
CA ASP A 174 13.02 6.74 -10.78
C ASP A 174 12.32 7.00 -12.13
N GLY A 175 11.28 7.86 -12.11
CA GLY A 175 10.47 8.16 -13.28
C GLY A 175 9.42 7.10 -13.64
N GLY A 176 9.15 6.13 -12.76
CA GLY A 176 8.09 5.15 -12.94
C GLY A 176 6.68 5.77 -12.96
N GLY A 177 5.76 5.12 -13.67
CA GLY A 177 4.35 5.50 -13.77
C GLY A 177 3.51 4.34 -14.31
N GLY A 178 2.37 4.66 -14.92
CA GLY A 178 1.47 3.69 -15.55
C GLY A 178 0.19 3.42 -14.77
N THR A 179 -0.47 2.31 -15.11
CA THR A 179 -1.76 1.94 -14.52
C THR A 179 -1.58 0.86 -13.45
N PHE A 180 -2.17 1.08 -12.28
CA PHE A 180 -2.16 0.17 -11.13
C PHE A 180 -3.60 -0.11 -10.76
N ALA A 181 -4.09 -1.33 -10.98
CA ALA A 181 -5.52 -1.65 -10.85
C ALA A 181 -5.75 -2.91 -10.03
N ALA A 182 -6.77 -2.90 -9.17
CA ALA A 182 -7.16 -4.05 -8.35
C ALA A 182 -5.99 -4.62 -7.54
N LEU A 183 -5.25 -3.75 -6.85
CA LEU A 183 -4.10 -4.13 -6.06
C LEU A 183 -4.49 -4.32 -4.61
N TRP A 184 -4.03 -5.41 -3.99
CA TRP A 184 -4.22 -5.63 -2.56
C TRP A 184 -2.88 -5.89 -1.88
N SER A 185 -2.53 -5.06 -0.91
CA SER A 185 -1.28 -5.18 -0.15
C SER A 185 -1.57 -5.23 1.35
N PRO A 186 -1.84 -6.40 1.93
CA PRO A 186 -1.87 -6.59 3.37
C PRO A 186 -0.50 -7.07 3.88
N ASN A 187 0.37 -6.19 4.41
CA ASN A 187 1.71 -6.62 4.85
C ASN A 187 2.34 -5.79 6.00
N THR A 188 2.12 -6.22 7.25
CA THR A 188 2.65 -5.61 8.48
C THR A 188 4.18 -5.62 8.61
N LEU A 189 4.86 -6.40 7.78
CA LEU A 189 6.32 -6.48 7.79
C LEU A 189 6.97 -5.33 7.01
N ALA A 190 6.24 -4.72 6.08
CA ALA A 190 6.73 -3.64 5.25
C ALA A 190 6.40 -2.27 5.86
N SER A 191 7.33 -1.32 5.65
CA SER A 191 7.18 0.05 6.16
C SER A 191 5.97 0.76 5.55
N ALA A 192 5.66 0.47 4.27
CA ALA A 192 4.51 1.04 3.57
C ALA A 192 3.92 0.11 2.52
N GLY A 193 2.67 0.35 2.11
CA GLY A 193 1.98 -0.45 1.11
C GLY A 193 2.27 -0.05 -0.32
N PHE A 194 2.02 1.22 -0.61
CA PHE A 194 2.19 1.78 -1.94
C PHE A 194 2.97 3.09 -1.85
N HIS A 195 4.26 3.03 -2.15
CA HIS A 195 5.15 4.18 -2.12
C HIS A 195 5.48 4.61 -3.55
N VAL A 196 5.17 5.85 -3.90
CA VAL A 196 5.59 6.49 -5.14
C VAL A 196 6.58 7.59 -4.80
N SER A 197 7.74 7.61 -5.45
CA SER A 197 8.70 8.69 -5.26
C SER A 197 9.46 9.11 -6.51
N ASN A 198 9.91 10.36 -6.56
CA ASN A 198 10.80 10.87 -7.62
C ASN A 198 10.28 10.60 -9.03
N THR A 199 9.05 11.00 -9.33
CA THR A 199 8.46 10.83 -10.65
C THR A 199 7.46 11.93 -10.99
N SER A 200 7.51 12.38 -12.24
CA SER A 200 6.46 13.18 -12.87
C SER A 200 5.73 12.42 -13.98
N THR A 201 6.08 11.15 -14.19
CA THR A 201 5.41 10.28 -15.16
C THR A 201 3.99 10.03 -14.66
N PRO A 202 2.97 10.16 -15.53
CA PRO A 202 1.58 9.95 -15.11
C PRO A 202 1.35 8.56 -14.51
N GLY A 203 0.59 8.53 -13.43
CA GLY A 203 0.20 7.30 -12.74
C GLY A 203 -1.28 7.28 -12.41
N HIS A 204 -1.90 6.12 -12.60
CA HIS A 204 -3.34 5.90 -12.45
C HIS A 204 -3.58 4.72 -11.56
N VAL A 205 -4.10 4.96 -10.35
CA VAL A 205 -4.37 3.92 -9.36
C VAL A 205 -5.88 3.72 -9.25
N TYR A 206 -6.35 2.51 -9.52
CA TYR A 206 -7.77 2.13 -9.45
C TYR A 206 -7.95 1.02 -8.43
N GLN A 207 -8.80 1.23 -7.42
CA GLN A 207 -9.18 0.19 -6.45
C GLN A 207 -7.95 -0.44 -5.77
N LEU A 208 -7.04 0.40 -5.29
CA LEU A 208 -5.96 -0.04 -4.39
C LEU A 208 -6.53 -0.29 -3.00
N SER A 209 -6.23 -1.43 -2.39
CA SER A 209 -6.36 -1.66 -0.97
C SER A 209 -4.97 -1.85 -0.37
N ALA A 210 -4.50 -0.85 0.37
CA ALA A 210 -3.21 -0.88 1.07
C ALA A 210 -3.49 -0.93 2.57
N GLU A 211 -3.19 -2.06 3.18
CA GLU A 211 -3.64 -2.35 4.52
C GLU A 211 -2.50 -2.90 5.37
N HIS A 212 -2.57 -2.58 6.66
CA HIS A 212 -1.73 -3.16 7.67
C HIS A 212 -0.24 -2.91 7.48
N HIS A 213 0.20 -1.73 7.07
CA HIS A 213 1.64 -1.42 7.01
C HIS A 213 2.10 -0.65 8.24
N TYR A 214 3.37 -0.80 8.59
CA TYR A 214 3.82 -0.36 9.91
C TYR A 214 3.91 1.15 10.07
N ARG A 215 4.17 1.91 9.00
CA ARG A 215 4.33 3.38 9.07
C ARG A 215 3.25 4.12 8.29
N ALA A 216 2.99 3.72 7.06
CA ALA A 216 2.00 4.40 6.21
C ALA A 216 1.45 3.45 5.15
N GLU A 217 0.18 3.56 4.75
CA GLU A 217 -0.34 2.72 3.67
C GLU A 217 0.07 3.24 2.30
N ILE A 218 -0.06 4.55 2.10
CA ILE A 218 0.28 5.23 0.86
C ILE A 218 1.28 6.35 1.16
N VAL A 219 2.38 6.41 0.41
CA VAL A 219 3.38 7.49 0.51
C VAL A 219 3.66 8.05 -0.87
N LEU A 220 3.53 9.36 -1.02
CA LEU A 220 3.90 10.11 -2.23
C LEU A 220 5.00 11.11 -1.87
N ASP A 221 6.16 11.00 -2.48
CA ASP A 221 7.31 11.86 -2.18
C ASP A 221 8.00 12.37 -3.45
N HIS A 222 7.95 13.67 -3.72
CA HIS A 222 8.41 14.26 -4.99
C HIS A 222 7.68 13.68 -6.22
N VAL A 223 6.34 13.65 -6.15
CA VAL A 223 5.46 13.06 -7.16
C VAL A 223 4.60 14.12 -7.85
N ALA A 224 4.39 13.96 -9.16
CA ALA A 224 3.42 14.77 -9.90
C ALA A 224 2.65 13.99 -10.96
N ASN A 225 1.41 14.41 -11.23
CA ASN A 225 0.51 13.87 -12.26
C ASN A 225 -0.10 12.50 -11.93
N TRP A 226 -0.51 12.30 -10.67
CA TRP A 226 -1.06 11.02 -10.21
C TRP A 226 -2.52 11.12 -9.79
N GLU A 227 -3.30 10.08 -10.08
CA GLU A 227 -4.66 9.95 -9.58
C GLU A 227 -4.88 8.61 -8.88
N PHE A 228 -5.59 8.66 -7.76
CA PHE A 228 -6.02 7.53 -6.95
C PHE A 228 -7.54 7.53 -6.91
N LEU A 229 -8.13 6.52 -7.53
CA LEU A 229 -9.57 6.37 -7.69
C LEU A 229 -10.03 5.14 -6.90
N ALA A 230 -10.86 5.38 -5.89
CA ALA A 230 -11.27 4.42 -4.88
C ALA A 230 -10.10 3.72 -4.14
N PRO A 231 -9.06 4.44 -3.67
CA PRO A 231 -8.09 3.84 -2.77
C PRO A 231 -8.76 3.58 -1.41
N GLN A 232 -8.50 2.40 -0.86
CA GLN A 232 -8.85 2.02 0.48
C GLN A 232 -7.59 1.80 1.31
N THR A 233 -7.64 2.17 2.58
CA THR A 233 -6.56 1.93 3.54
C THR A 233 -7.09 1.50 4.90
N GLU A 234 -6.41 0.56 5.56
CA GLU A 234 -6.78 0.05 6.89
C GLU A 234 -5.57 -0.02 7.85
N GLN A 235 -5.72 0.48 9.08
CA GLN A 235 -4.79 0.20 10.19
C GLN A 235 -5.48 -0.56 11.33
N GLU A 236 -4.75 -1.48 11.95
CA GLU A 236 -5.10 -2.34 13.06
C GLU A 236 -4.08 -2.24 14.21
N VAL A 237 -4.45 -2.79 15.37
CA VAL A 237 -3.64 -2.83 16.60
C VAL A 237 -2.22 -3.40 16.42
N ARG A 238 -2.02 -4.25 15.42
CA ARG A 238 -0.75 -4.94 15.16
C ARG A 238 0.15 -4.14 14.24
N ASP A 239 -0.43 -3.18 13.55
CA ASP A 239 0.32 -2.23 12.74
C ASP A 239 1.01 -1.25 13.68
N GLY A 240 1.86 -0.38 13.14
CA GLY A 240 2.40 0.68 13.97
C GLY A 240 1.24 1.46 14.58
N VAL A 241 1.25 1.64 15.89
CA VAL A 241 0.23 2.47 16.56
C VAL A 241 0.19 3.89 15.99
N ASP A 242 1.32 4.30 15.41
CA ASP A 242 1.58 5.55 14.72
C ASP A 242 1.40 5.49 13.18
N ALA A 243 0.89 4.37 12.65
CA ALA A 243 0.63 4.23 11.23
C ALA A 243 -0.45 5.22 10.77
N ILE A 244 -0.17 5.90 9.66
CA ILE A 244 -1.11 6.81 8.99
C ILE A 244 -1.62 6.17 7.70
N SER A 245 -2.75 6.67 7.17
CA SER A 245 -3.22 6.17 5.89
C SER A 245 -2.33 6.69 4.76
N THR A 246 -2.23 8.00 4.61
CA THR A 246 -1.60 8.60 3.42
C THR A 246 -0.68 9.74 3.80
N GLU A 247 0.49 9.74 3.20
CA GLU A 247 1.47 10.81 3.34
C GLU A 247 1.83 11.40 1.99
N ILE A 248 1.82 12.73 1.87
CA ILE A 248 2.15 13.44 0.64
C ILE A 248 3.20 14.50 0.93
N ARG A 249 4.36 14.37 0.31
CA ARG A 249 5.56 15.19 0.53
C ARG A 249 6.05 15.77 -0.79
N HIS A 250 6.34 17.08 -0.82
CA HIS A 250 6.92 17.77 -1.99
C HIS A 250 6.24 17.44 -3.33
N SER A 251 4.92 17.24 -3.32
CA SER A 251 4.18 16.67 -4.45
C SER A 251 3.06 17.60 -4.92
N ARG A 252 2.66 17.44 -6.19
CA ARG A 252 1.67 18.33 -6.83
C ARG A 252 0.88 17.68 -7.94
N ASN A 253 -0.23 18.30 -8.35
CA ASN A 253 -1.14 17.79 -9.37
C ASN A 253 -1.55 16.33 -9.07
N ILE A 254 -2.17 16.15 -7.91
CA ILE A 254 -2.65 14.84 -7.45
C ILE A 254 -4.17 14.86 -7.28
N LEU A 255 -4.84 13.78 -7.65
CA LEU A 255 -6.25 13.55 -7.38
C LEU A 255 -6.42 12.33 -6.47
N PHE A 256 -7.15 12.50 -5.38
CA PHE A 256 -7.77 11.41 -4.64
C PHE A 256 -9.29 11.50 -4.81
N ALA A 257 -9.91 10.47 -5.37
CA ALA A 257 -11.35 10.40 -5.57
C ALA A 257 -11.91 9.11 -4.96
N ASN A 258 -13.02 9.19 -4.22
CA ASN A 258 -13.64 8.06 -3.51
C ASN A 258 -12.68 7.40 -2.51
N TYR A 259 -11.83 8.19 -1.86
CA TYR A 259 -10.86 7.67 -0.90
C TYR A 259 -11.59 7.20 0.38
N HIS A 260 -11.20 6.03 0.87
CA HIS A 260 -11.74 5.44 2.09
C HIS A 260 -10.61 4.98 3.02
N GLY A 261 -10.36 5.73 4.09
CA GLY A 261 -9.30 5.39 5.04
C GLY A 261 -9.82 5.16 6.44
N TYR A 262 -9.46 4.03 7.06
CA TYR A 262 -9.98 3.70 8.37
C TYR A 262 -9.03 2.99 9.31
N ARG A 263 -9.33 3.13 10.60
CA ARG A 263 -8.68 2.41 11.69
C ARG A 263 -9.67 1.47 12.35
N VAL A 264 -9.28 0.21 12.54
CA VAL A 264 -10.14 -0.77 13.19
C VAL A 264 -10.24 -0.58 14.71
N THR A 265 -11.33 -1.09 15.28
CA THR A 265 -11.73 -1.05 16.70
C THR A 265 -10.70 -1.56 17.69
N ARG A 266 -9.74 -2.37 17.24
CA ARG A 266 -8.69 -2.92 18.09
C ARG A 266 -7.53 -1.96 18.32
N SER A 267 -7.45 -0.85 17.58
CA SER A 267 -6.46 0.21 17.81
C SER A 267 -6.40 0.59 19.29
N ILE A 268 -5.22 0.95 19.80
CA ILE A 268 -5.05 1.26 21.24
C ILE A 268 -4.84 2.75 21.54
N LYS A 269 -4.67 3.57 20.49
CA LYS A 269 -4.63 5.04 20.57
C LYS A 269 -5.08 5.66 19.23
N PRO A 270 -5.63 6.89 19.24
CA PRO A 270 -5.97 7.60 18.03
C PRO A 270 -4.69 8.02 17.29
N MET A 271 -4.87 8.45 16.04
CA MET A 271 -3.82 9.11 15.26
C MET A 271 -4.24 10.51 14.88
N ASP A 272 -3.31 11.46 14.87
CA ASP A 272 -3.63 12.88 14.69
C ASP A 272 -4.28 13.18 13.34
N ALA A 273 -3.94 12.47 12.27
CA ALA A 273 -4.59 12.62 10.97
C ALA A 273 -4.52 11.34 10.10
N ALA A 274 -5.53 11.16 9.24
CA ALA A 274 -5.49 10.11 8.22
C ALA A 274 -4.52 10.44 7.09
N ILE A 275 -4.57 11.69 6.61
CA ILE A 275 -3.73 12.20 5.52
C ILE A 275 -2.84 13.32 6.06
N LYS A 276 -1.52 13.23 5.82
CA LYS A 276 -0.57 14.29 6.15
C LYS A 276 0.06 14.88 4.90
N LEU A 277 0.10 16.21 4.84
CA LEU A 277 0.70 16.96 3.75
C LEU A 277 1.94 17.71 4.25
N TYR A 278 3.02 17.63 3.48
CA TYR A 278 4.28 18.33 3.71
C TYR A 278 4.70 19.00 2.41
N GLU A 279 4.81 20.32 2.40
CA GLU A 279 5.30 21.13 1.29
C GLU A 279 4.67 20.73 -0.07
N SER A 280 3.37 20.44 -0.03
CA SER A 280 2.63 19.89 -1.18
C SER A 280 1.39 20.75 -1.45
N GLY A 281 0.99 20.83 -2.71
CA GLY A 281 -0.12 21.66 -3.16
C GLY A 281 -0.58 21.28 -4.55
N ASP A 282 -1.68 21.86 -5.04
CA ASP A 282 -2.39 21.37 -6.24
C ASP A 282 -2.86 19.91 -6.05
N ILE A 283 -3.53 19.67 -4.92
CA ILE A 283 -4.10 18.38 -4.57
C ILE A 283 -5.62 18.50 -4.51
N ARG A 284 -6.31 17.60 -5.20
CA ARG A 284 -7.76 17.57 -5.28
C ARG A 284 -8.26 16.33 -4.55
N PHE A 285 -9.09 16.54 -3.54
CA PHE A 285 -9.83 15.48 -2.87
C PHE A 285 -11.29 15.54 -3.31
N ARG A 286 -11.86 14.38 -3.62
CA ARG A 286 -13.25 14.19 -4.04
C ARG A 286 -13.81 12.98 -3.30
N ASN A 287 -14.95 13.15 -2.64
CA ASN A 287 -15.65 12.09 -1.91
C ASN A 287 -14.72 11.30 -0.96
N VAL A 288 -14.33 11.93 0.15
CA VAL A 288 -13.42 11.37 1.14
C VAL A 288 -14.22 10.85 2.34
N HIS A 289 -13.91 9.61 2.74
CA HIS A 289 -14.49 8.91 3.88
C HIS A 289 -13.36 8.50 4.83
N VAL A 290 -13.40 9.00 6.06
CA VAL A 290 -12.43 8.69 7.12
C VAL A 290 -13.15 8.19 8.36
N ASN A 291 -13.32 6.88 8.45
CA ASN A 291 -14.06 6.22 9.52
C ASN A 291 -13.13 5.50 10.49
N ALA A 292 -13.70 5.08 11.60
CA ALA A 292 -13.00 4.26 12.57
C ALA A 292 -13.97 3.20 13.05
N GLU A 293 -13.96 2.06 12.39
CA GLU A 293 -14.90 0.98 12.64
C GLU A 293 -14.32 -0.37 12.24
N SER A 294 -14.99 -1.43 12.67
CA SER A 294 -14.68 -2.79 12.23
C SER A 294 -15.93 -3.58 12.03
N GLY A 295 -15.92 -4.39 10.98
CA GLY A 295 -16.84 -5.50 10.87
C GLY A 295 -16.61 -6.50 12.01
N PHE A 296 -17.67 -6.83 12.73
CA PHE A 296 -17.73 -7.98 13.62
C PHE A 296 -18.79 -8.94 13.07
N ALA A 297 -18.32 -10.12 12.64
CA ALA A 297 -19.22 -11.18 12.23
C ALA A 297 -19.91 -11.78 13.46
N SER A 298 -21.24 -11.77 13.46
CA SER A 298 -22.06 -12.40 14.48
C SER A 298 -23.30 -13.02 13.86
N CYS A 299 -23.93 -13.91 14.61
CA CYS A 299 -25.24 -14.42 14.26
C CYS A 299 -26.22 -14.03 15.36
N ASP A 300 -27.38 -13.52 14.96
CA ASP A 300 -28.52 -13.35 15.85
C ASP A 300 -29.71 -14.15 15.33
N ALA A 301 -30.88 -13.99 15.94
CA ALA A 301 -32.11 -14.68 15.52
C ALA A 301 -32.54 -14.37 14.08
N LYS A 302 -31.98 -13.32 13.44
CA LYS A 302 -32.26 -12.92 12.05
C LYS A 302 -31.20 -13.43 11.07
N GLY A 303 -30.19 -14.15 11.55
CA GLY A 303 -29.15 -14.78 10.73
C GLY A 303 -27.75 -14.25 11.05
N CYS A 304 -26.79 -14.68 10.24
CA CYS A 304 -25.40 -14.28 10.37
C CYS A 304 -25.12 -13.07 9.47
N GLY A 305 -24.40 -12.09 10.01
CA GLY A 305 -24.01 -10.89 9.30
C GLY A 305 -22.75 -10.25 9.87
N THR A 306 -22.18 -9.33 9.10
CA THR A 306 -21.09 -8.47 9.56
C THR A 306 -21.70 -7.16 10.05
N PHE A 307 -21.56 -6.87 11.34
CA PHE A 307 -22.05 -5.66 11.97
C PHE A 307 -20.89 -4.69 12.21
N LEU A 308 -21.10 -3.40 11.99
CA LEU A 308 -20.06 -2.39 12.23
C LEU A 308 -20.05 -1.99 13.70
N ARG A 309 -18.85 -1.98 14.29
CA ARG A 309 -18.60 -1.42 15.62
C ARG A 309 -17.73 -0.19 15.48
N ALA A 310 -18.14 0.93 16.07
CA ALA A 310 -17.33 2.13 16.11
C ALA A 310 -16.08 1.93 17.01
N SER A 311 -14.95 2.46 16.57
CA SER A 311 -13.69 2.48 17.30
C SER A 311 -13.64 3.67 18.25
N LYS A 312 -13.01 3.48 19.42
CA LYS A 312 -12.70 4.58 20.35
C LYS A 312 -11.52 5.44 19.88
N TYR A 313 -10.76 4.96 18.90
CA TYR A 313 -9.46 5.48 18.53
C TYR A 313 -9.38 5.78 17.03
N PRO A 314 -10.11 6.80 16.57
CA PRO A 314 -10.13 7.20 15.17
C PRO A 314 -8.86 7.95 14.77
N PHE A 315 -8.78 8.30 13.50
CA PHE A 315 -8.00 9.48 13.11
C PHE A 315 -8.68 10.74 13.65
N GLU A 316 -7.97 11.60 14.36
CA GLU A 316 -8.52 12.83 14.93
C GLU A 316 -8.97 13.78 13.83
N ASN A 317 -8.13 13.99 12.83
CA ASN A 317 -8.38 14.79 11.62
C ASN A 317 -8.43 13.90 10.36
N ALA A 318 -9.17 14.33 9.34
CA ALA A 318 -9.08 13.72 8.01
C ALA A 318 -7.76 14.11 7.34
N ILE A 319 -7.43 15.40 7.34
CA ILE A 319 -6.23 15.94 6.70
C ILE A 319 -5.53 16.90 7.65
N LYS A 320 -4.20 16.83 7.70
CA LYS A 320 -3.36 17.83 8.34
C LYS A 320 -2.26 18.30 7.39
N ASP A 321 -2.29 19.58 7.06
CA ASP A 321 -1.20 20.26 6.36
C ASP A 321 -0.18 20.72 7.40
N ILE A 322 0.92 19.99 7.50
CA ILE A 322 1.97 20.23 8.48
C ILE A 322 2.73 21.52 8.15
N THR A 323 2.89 21.83 6.87
CA THR A 323 3.63 23.02 6.42
C THR A 323 2.79 24.28 6.59
N GLY A 324 1.54 24.26 6.12
CA GLY A 324 0.62 25.39 6.22
C GLY A 324 -0.06 25.52 7.60
N GLY A 325 0.04 24.51 8.46
CA GLY A 325 -0.56 24.49 9.79
C GLY A 325 -2.10 24.41 9.78
N GLN A 326 -2.70 23.94 8.69
CA GLN A 326 -4.15 23.82 8.53
C GLN A 326 -4.60 22.39 8.85
N GLU A 327 -5.78 22.27 9.46
CA GLU A 327 -6.38 20.99 9.84
C GLU A 327 -7.80 20.88 9.30
N VAL A 328 -8.13 19.72 8.71
CA VAL A 328 -9.48 19.37 8.28
C VAL A 328 -9.99 18.28 9.21
N ARG A 329 -10.84 18.69 10.16
CA ARG A 329 -11.43 17.80 11.16
C ARG A 329 -12.57 16.95 10.60
N GLU A 330 -13.33 17.49 9.66
CA GLU A 330 -14.45 16.79 9.02
C GLU A 330 -13.93 15.57 8.27
N ARG A 331 -14.50 14.40 8.59
CA ARG A 331 -14.07 13.09 8.12
C ARG A 331 -14.85 12.60 6.91
N GLU A 332 -15.98 13.25 6.64
CA GLU A 332 -16.85 12.95 5.52
C GLU A 332 -17.07 14.22 4.70
N PHE A 333 -16.49 14.29 3.50
CA PHE A 333 -16.67 15.46 2.65
C PHE A 333 -16.62 15.18 1.15
N ALA A 334 -17.44 15.92 0.40
CA ALA A 334 -17.57 15.74 -1.05
C ALA A 334 -16.40 16.32 -1.85
N ARG A 335 -15.80 17.43 -1.41
CA ARG A 335 -14.74 18.13 -2.15
C ARG A 335 -13.86 18.97 -1.23
N LEU A 336 -12.55 18.88 -1.46
CA LEU A 336 -11.55 19.82 -0.95
C LEU A 336 -10.46 20.04 -2.02
N GLU A 337 -9.90 21.24 -2.07
CA GLU A 337 -8.75 21.56 -2.91
C GLU A 337 -7.67 22.19 -2.06
N VAL A 338 -6.47 21.63 -2.16
CA VAL A 338 -5.25 22.18 -1.56
C VAL A 338 -4.55 22.96 -2.67
N PRO A 339 -4.50 24.30 -2.58
CA PRO A 339 -3.89 25.13 -3.62
C PRO A 339 -2.38 24.90 -3.73
N ALA A 340 -1.78 25.26 -4.87
CA ALA A 340 -0.32 25.15 -5.07
C ALA A 340 0.49 26.06 -4.15
N THR A 341 -0.08 27.20 -3.76
CA THR A 341 0.52 28.16 -2.83
C THR A 341 -0.20 28.06 -1.49
N PRO A 342 0.51 27.85 -0.37
CA PRO A 342 -0.12 27.78 0.94
C PRO A 342 -0.91 29.05 1.24
N ALA A 343 -2.08 28.89 1.84
CA ALA A 343 -2.82 30.03 2.38
C ALA A 343 -1.98 30.71 3.49
N PRO A 344 -2.10 32.04 3.66
CA PRO A 344 -1.46 32.72 4.78
C PRO A 344 -1.87 32.09 6.10
N LYS A 345 -0.92 31.88 7.00
CA LYS A 345 -1.19 31.30 8.31
C LYS A 345 -2.18 32.19 9.06
N ALA A 346 -3.28 31.61 9.55
CA ALA A 346 -4.22 32.34 10.39
C ALA A 346 -3.51 32.89 11.64
N PRO A 347 -3.94 34.04 12.19
CA PRO A 347 -3.38 34.57 13.43
C PRO A 347 -3.45 33.51 14.53
N ALA A 348 -2.38 33.40 15.33
CA ALA A 348 -2.40 32.49 16.47
C ALA A 348 -3.56 32.88 17.42
N PRO A 349 -4.38 31.92 17.88
CA PRO A 349 -5.36 32.20 18.93
C PRO A 349 -4.63 32.67 20.21
N ALA A 350 -5.40 33.23 21.15
CA ALA A 350 -4.88 33.63 22.46
C ALA A 350 -4.03 32.51 23.10
N ALA A 351 -3.02 32.89 23.89
CA ALA A 351 -2.10 31.93 24.49
C ALA A 351 -2.87 30.88 25.31
N VAL A 352 -2.92 29.65 24.79
CA VAL A 352 -3.42 28.48 25.52
C VAL A 352 -2.21 27.73 26.05
N GLU A 353 -2.14 27.58 27.37
CA GLU A 353 -1.13 26.74 28.01
C GLU A 353 -1.60 25.29 28.03
N LYS A 354 -0.78 24.40 27.48
CA LYS A 354 -1.02 22.96 27.52
C LYS A 354 -0.54 22.41 28.86
N LEU A 355 -1.47 22.05 29.74
CA LEU A 355 -1.16 21.58 31.09
C LEU A 355 -0.71 20.10 31.12
N ALA A 356 -1.25 19.25 30.25
CA ALA A 356 -0.91 17.83 30.15
C ALA A 356 -1.35 17.22 28.80
N ASP A 357 -0.77 16.07 28.43
CA ASP A 357 -1.17 15.22 27.31
C ASP A 357 -1.03 13.71 27.61
N GLY A 358 -1.20 12.87 26.59
CA GLY A 358 -1.14 11.40 26.71
C GLY A 358 -2.47 10.74 27.09
N PHE A 359 -3.57 11.50 27.15
CA PHE A 359 -4.91 10.99 27.44
C PHE A 359 -5.67 10.70 26.15
N TYR A 360 -5.90 9.42 25.85
CA TYR A 360 -6.56 8.97 24.61
C TYR A 360 -8.04 8.60 24.78
N SER A 361 -8.53 8.58 26.01
CA SER A 361 -9.93 8.28 26.34
C SER A 361 -10.28 8.90 27.69
N ILE A 362 -11.47 9.50 27.78
CA ILE A 362 -12.01 10.10 29.01
C ILE A 362 -12.26 9.06 30.13
N ALA A 363 -12.21 7.76 29.81
CA ALA A 363 -12.37 6.70 30.81
C ALA A 363 -11.24 6.65 31.86
N ALA A 364 -10.11 7.33 31.62
CA ALA A 364 -8.99 7.44 32.56
C ALA A 364 -8.93 8.80 33.30
N GLY A 365 -9.89 9.71 33.04
CA GLY A 365 -9.81 11.13 33.45
C GLY A 365 -11.02 11.61 34.22
N ALA A 366 -11.45 10.90 35.26
CA ALA A 366 -12.31 11.49 36.30
C ALA A 366 -11.41 12.09 37.40
N GLY A 367 -10.63 13.11 37.03
CA GLY A 367 -9.97 14.01 37.99
C GLY A 367 -10.86 15.24 38.14
N ALA A 368 -11.49 15.39 39.30
CA ALA A 368 -12.39 16.49 39.61
C ALA A 368 -11.72 17.86 39.36
N LEU A 369 -12.19 18.60 38.36
CA LEU A 369 -11.99 20.05 38.32
C LEU A 369 -12.97 20.64 39.34
N GLY A 370 -12.45 20.95 40.53
CA GLY A 370 -13.17 21.71 41.54
C GLY A 370 -13.61 23.05 40.96
N ALA A 371 -14.92 23.24 40.87
CA ALA A 371 -15.50 24.55 40.59
C ALA A 371 -15.17 25.48 41.77
N GLY A 372 -14.13 26.29 41.62
CA GLY A 372 -13.93 27.47 42.44
C GLY A 372 -15.00 28.49 42.07
N VAL A 373 -16.05 28.57 42.89
CA VAL A 373 -16.97 29.69 42.91
C VAL A 373 -16.19 30.90 43.43
N ALA A 374 -16.01 31.92 42.61
CA ALA A 374 -15.64 33.26 43.06
C ALA A 374 -16.90 34.14 42.94
N GLY A 375 -17.29 34.73 44.07
CA GLY A 375 -18.47 35.58 44.23
C GLY A 375 -18.24 37.04 43.87
#